data_AF-A0A8T6VCH9-F1
#
_entry.id   AF-A0A8T6VCH9-F1
#
_cell.length_a   1.000
_cell.length_b   1.000
_cell.length_c   1.000
_cell.angle_alpha   90.00
_cell.angle_beta   90.00
_cell.angle_gamma   90.00
#
_symmetry.space_group_name_H-M   'P 1'
#
loop_
_entity.id
_entity.type
_entity.pdbx_description
1 polymer ?
#
loop_
_entity_poly.entity_id
_entity_poly.type
_entity_poly.pdbx_seq_one_letter_code
_entity_poly.pdbx_strand_id
1 'polypeptide(L)'
;MAKTHLDDFFPQSRNVHENPTASVASKVQKEERKTTEVITRTLKNPSPSIFVSATYDGEKRVACIGLYNAESEQIHFWHDNTGHKPYLLTNLSPIELEKMSRVVSHPGFEQFQLVEKYDPFQDRTVAVTKVVAKDPLAIGGRPRGSLRDIIPEDYPKIGGKTEAKVWEAAIKYYQCYIYDRQLAPGMLYEIQNNNLIQVKDEASDQMVKEICSLFTTEPKEALRNIETWARLLEYPVPNFRRVALDIEVFTPTIEIEGKLTFRVPDPREAAYQITCVSISGSNGEKRVLLLKRAGVREGKSKLPPDVSFEYFDSEEKLVLEVFRVLQEYPFVVTFN
;
A
#
# COMPACT_ATOMS: atom_id res chain seq x y z
N MET A 1 7.66 35.16 28.53
CA MET A 1 7.01 34.84 27.25
C MET A 1 6.49 33.41 27.36
N ALA A 2 5.17 33.24 27.46
CA ALA A 2 4.54 31.93 27.63
C ALA A 2 4.50 31.20 26.27
N LYS A 3 4.88 29.92 26.27
CA LYS A 3 4.79 29.05 25.09
C LYS A 3 3.38 28.45 25.06
N THR A 4 2.52 28.96 24.19
CA THR A 4 1.24 28.32 23.83
C THR A 4 1.52 27.08 22.97
N HIS A 5 0.80 25.99 23.24
CA HIS A 5 1.00 24.70 22.56
C HIS A 5 0.02 24.59 21.37
N LEU A 6 0.38 23.81 20.36
CA LEU A 6 -0.40 23.67 19.13
C LEU A 6 -1.83 23.13 19.38
N ASP A 7 -2.03 22.45 20.50
CA ASP A 7 -3.30 21.85 20.92
C ASP A 7 -4.36 22.91 21.34
N ASP A 8 -3.94 24.14 21.64
CA ASP A 8 -4.82 25.25 22.01
C ASP A 8 -5.67 25.77 20.83
N PHE A 9 -5.40 25.29 19.61
CA PHE A 9 -6.09 25.70 18.37
C PHE A 9 -7.20 24.75 17.91
N PHE A 10 -7.44 23.63 18.61
CA PHE A 10 -8.54 22.71 18.27
C PHE A 10 -9.77 22.95 19.16
N PRO A 11 -10.98 23.08 18.60
CA PRO A 11 -12.19 23.26 19.39
C PRO A 11 -12.48 22.01 20.22
N GLN A 12 -12.59 22.18 21.55
CA GLN A 12 -13.04 21.12 22.46
C GLN A 12 -14.48 20.73 22.13
N SER A 13 -14.69 19.47 21.78
CA SER A 13 -16.02 18.90 21.52
C SER A 13 -16.90 19.02 22.76
N ARG A 14 -17.97 19.82 22.68
CA ARG A 14 -19.03 19.85 23.70
C ARG A 14 -19.82 18.54 23.61
N ASN A 15 -19.91 17.83 24.74
CA ASN A 15 -20.82 16.71 24.93
C ASN A 15 -22.27 17.17 24.67
N VAL A 16 -22.89 16.61 23.64
CA VAL A 16 -24.34 16.71 23.44
C VAL A 16 -24.95 15.37 23.87
N HIS A 17 -25.84 15.44 24.86
CA HIS A 17 -26.67 14.33 25.30
C HIS A 17 -27.63 13.89 24.18
N GLU A 18 -27.51 12.65 23.72
CA GLU A 18 -28.53 12.00 22.90
C GLU A 18 -29.57 11.31 23.80
N ASN A 19 -30.84 11.69 23.64
CA ASN A 19 -31.97 10.93 24.16
C ASN A 19 -32.45 9.91 23.09
N PRO A 20 -32.91 8.72 23.49
CA PRO A 20 -33.14 7.60 22.59
C PRO A 20 -34.44 7.77 21.81
N THR A 21 -34.38 7.68 20.48
CA THR A 21 -35.57 7.56 19.63
C THR A 21 -35.65 6.20 18.92
N ALA A 22 -36.89 5.74 18.83
CA ALA A 22 -37.36 4.39 18.55
C ALA A 22 -36.75 3.70 17.32
N SER A 23 -36.45 2.41 17.49
CA SER A 23 -36.13 1.45 16.44
C SER A 23 -37.32 1.23 15.51
N VAL A 24 -37.18 1.57 14.23
CA VAL A 24 -38.03 1.05 13.17
C VAL A 24 -37.25 -0.06 12.47
N ALA A 25 -37.65 -1.30 12.76
CA ALA A 25 -37.14 -2.48 12.10
C ALA A 25 -37.72 -2.57 10.68
N SER A 26 -36.90 -2.32 9.66
CA SER A 26 -37.19 -2.74 8.29
C SER A 26 -36.38 -3.99 7.96
N LYS A 27 -37.11 -5.05 7.60
CA LYS A 27 -36.60 -6.37 7.20
C LYS A 27 -35.76 -6.22 5.91
N VAL A 28 -34.45 -6.28 6.04
CA VAL A 28 -33.55 -6.50 4.89
C VAL A 28 -33.59 -7.99 4.57
N GLN A 29 -34.17 -8.32 3.41
CA GLN A 29 -34.06 -9.65 2.83
C GLN A 29 -32.59 -9.94 2.55
N LYS A 30 -32.12 -11.08 3.07
CA LYS A 30 -30.76 -11.57 2.92
C LYS A 30 -30.61 -12.10 1.49
N GLU A 31 -30.31 -11.22 0.54
CA GLU A 31 -29.73 -11.67 -0.73
C GLU A 31 -28.32 -12.16 -0.44
N GLU A 32 -28.06 -13.42 -0.79
CA GLU A 32 -26.75 -14.04 -0.70
C GLU A 32 -25.74 -13.18 -1.47
N ARG A 33 -24.82 -12.54 -0.73
CA ARG A 33 -23.58 -12.03 -1.29
C ARG A 33 -22.87 -13.21 -1.94
N LYS A 34 -23.00 -13.34 -3.26
CA LYS A 34 -22.03 -14.09 -4.06
C LYS A 34 -20.71 -13.39 -3.85
N THR A 35 -19.91 -13.94 -2.96
CA THR A 35 -18.47 -13.67 -2.88
C THR A 35 -17.95 -13.76 -4.30
N THR A 36 -17.44 -12.66 -4.83
CA THR A 36 -16.74 -12.64 -6.11
C THR A 36 -15.54 -13.56 -5.93
N GLU A 37 -15.71 -14.84 -6.26
CA GLU A 37 -14.61 -15.75 -6.49
C GLU A 37 -13.80 -15.11 -7.62
N VAL A 38 -12.72 -14.44 -7.24
CA VAL A 38 -11.63 -14.11 -8.17
C VAL A 38 -11.31 -15.42 -8.85
N ILE A 39 -11.68 -15.52 -10.13
CA ILE A 39 -11.47 -16.68 -10.98
C ILE A 39 -9.96 -16.93 -10.99
N THR A 40 -9.52 -17.75 -10.05
CA THR A 40 -8.14 -18.18 -9.93
C THR A 40 -8.03 -19.32 -10.93
N ARG A 41 -7.95 -18.99 -12.22
CA ARG A 41 -7.47 -19.94 -13.22
C ARG A 41 -6.06 -20.29 -12.81
N THR A 42 -5.92 -21.38 -12.07
CA THR A 42 -4.63 -21.96 -11.69
C THR A 42 -4.04 -22.53 -12.98
N LEU A 43 -3.37 -21.66 -13.74
CA LEU A 43 -2.41 -22.10 -14.75
C LEU A 43 -1.38 -22.96 -14.00
N LYS A 44 -1.26 -24.23 -14.39
CA LYS A 44 -0.14 -25.07 -13.97
C LYS A 44 1.13 -24.36 -14.48
N ASN A 45 1.84 -23.72 -13.57
CA ASN A 45 2.93 -22.77 -13.77
C ASN A 45 2.52 -21.50 -14.53
N PRO A 46 2.09 -20.44 -13.82
CA PRO A 46 1.91 -19.15 -14.47
C PRO A 46 3.26 -18.66 -15.00
N SER A 47 3.25 -18.07 -16.19
CA SER A 47 4.41 -17.41 -16.78
C SER A 47 5.02 -16.41 -15.78
N PRO A 48 6.35 -16.20 -15.80
CA PRO A 48 7.03 -15.25 -14.93
C PRO A 48 6.32 -13.89 -14.89
N SER A 49 6.14 -13.37 -13.69
CA SER A 49 5.34 -12.18 -13.41
C SER A 49 6.15 -11.16 -12.62
N ILE A 50 5.88 -9.89 -12.83
CA ILE A 50 6.66 -8.80 -12.23
C ILE A 50 6.12 -8.45 -10.87
N PHE A 51 7.00 -8.35 -9.88
CA PHE A 51 6.65 -7.83 -8.57
C PHE A 51 6.36 -6.32 -8.66
N VAL A 52 5.08 -5.94 -8.60
CA VAL A 52 4.62 -4.54 -8.76
C VAL A 52 4.12 -3.89 -7.47
N SER A 53 3.70 -4.66 -6.46
CA SER A 53 3.21 -4.10 -5.20
C SER A 53 3.39 -5.06 -4.03
N ALA A 54 3.48 -4.53 -2.82
CA ALA A 54 3.51 -5.31 -1.60
C ALA A 54 2.62 -4.66 -0.54
N THR A 55 1.91 -5.48 0.22
CA THR A 55 1.03 -5.06 1.31
C THR A 55 1.04 -6.10 2.44
N TYR A 56 0.20 -5.86 3.45
CA TYR A 56 -0.04 -6.79 4.55
C TYR A 56 -1.51 -7.20 4.55
N ASP A 57 -1.76 -8.50 4.54
CA ASP A 57 -3.10 -9.07 4.73
C ASP A 57 -3.35 -9.21 6.23
N GLY A 58 -4.20 -8.35 6.79
CA GLY A 58 -4.49 -8.32 8.22
C GLY A 58 -5.31 -9.50 8.73
N GLU A 59 -6.12 -10.12 7.86
CA GLU A 59 -6.93 -11.28 8.21
C GLU A 59 -6.06 -12.53 8.28
N LYS A 60 -5.21 -12.74 7.25
CA LYS A 60 -4.27 -13.87 7.19
C LYS A 60 -3.00 -13.65 8.01
N ARG A 61 -2.71 -12.40 8.38
CA ARG A 61 -1.52 -11.94 9.10
C ARG A 61 -0.20 -12.26 8.41
N VAL A 62 -0.15 -12.05 7.11
CA VAL A 62 1.03 -12.34 6.27
C VAL A 62 1.30 -11.21 5.28
N ALA A 63 2.54 -11.13 4.80
CA ALA A 63 2.85 -10.26 3.67
C ALA A 63 2.13 -10.76 2.41
N CYS A 64 1.74 -9.83 1.54
CA CYS A 64 1.05 -10.11 0.28
C CYS A 64 1.77 -9.37 -0.85
N ILE A 65 2.18 -10.10 -1.87
CA ILE A 65 2.94 -9.60 -3.02
C ILE A 65 2.03 -9.61 -4.26
N GLY A 66 1.88 -8.46 -4.91
CA GLY A 66 1.20 -8.29 -6.19
C GLY A 66 2.16 -8.55 -7.34
N LEU A 67 1.79 -9.49 -8.21
CA LEU A 67 2.55 -9.98 -9.34
C LEU A 67 1.78 -9.69 -10.64
N TYR A 68 2.32 -8.83 -11.49
CA TYR A 68 1.76 -8.52 -12.80
C TYR A 68 2.23 -9.54 -13.85
N ASN A 69 1.29 -10.27 -14.43
CA ASN A 69 1.56 -11.18 -15.53
C ASN A 69 1.36 -10.45 -16.86
N ALA A 70 2.41 -10.37 -17.68
CA ALA A 70 2.39 -9.62 -18.93
C ALA A 70 1.55 -10.31 -20.04
N GLU A 71 1.34 -11.62 -19.97
CA GLU A 71 0.55 -12.36 -20.97
C GLU A 71 -0.96 -12.23 -20.70
N SER A 72 -1.38 -12.34 -19.44
CA SER A 72 -2.77 -12.16 -19.05
C SER A 72 -3.15 -10.69 -18.86
N GLU A 73 -2.16 -9.82 -18.72
CA GLU A 73 -2.31 -8.41 -18.36
C GLU A 73 -3.07 -8.20 -17.04
N GLN A 74 -2.88 -9.09 -16.06
CA GLN A 74 -3.56 -9.05 -14.76
C GLN A 74 -2.58 -9.08 -13.60
N ILE A 75 -3.01 -8.58 -12.44
CA ILE A 75 -2.26 -8.71 -11.17
C ILE A 75 -2.82 -9.88 -10.38
N HIS A 76 -1.94 -10.78 -9.96
CA HIS A 76 -2.24 -11.87 -9.03
C HIS A 76 -1.55 -11.62 -7.70
N PHE A 77 -2.16 -12.06 -6.61
CA PHE A 77 -1.63 -11.88 -5.26
C PHE A 77 -1.08 -13.19 -4.71
N TRP A 78 0.17 -13.16 -4.25
CA TRP A 78 0.80 -14.25 -3.52
C TRP A 78 0.93 -13.89 -2.04
N HIS A 79 0.52 -14.81 -1.17
CA HIS A 79 0.60 -14.65 0.28
C HIS A 79 1.82 -15.37 0.83
N ASP A 80 2.54 -14.72 1.74
CA ASP A 80 3.73 -15.31 2.36
C ASP A 80 3.42 -16.63 3.06
N ASN A 81 4.32 -17.59 2.87
CA ASN A 81 4.28 -18.92 3.48
C ASN A 81 5.50 -19.21 4.37
N THR A 82 6.38 -18.23 4.61
CA THR A 82 7.63 -18.43 5.37
C THR A 82 7.50 -18.22 6.87
N GLY A 83 6.37 -17.68 7.33
CA GLY A 83 6.16 -17.37 8.74
C GLY A 83 6.95 -16.16 9.19
N HIS A 84 7.33 -15.27 8.26
CA HIS A 84 7.91 -13.98 8.62
C HIS A 84 6.92 -13.19 9.49
N LYS A 85 7.44 -12.49 10.50
CA LYS A 85 6.63 -11.76 11.48
C LYS A 85 7.19 -10.35 11.69
N PRO A 86 6.31 -9.37 11.98
CA PRO A 86 6.73 -8.03 12.37
C PRO A 86 7.64 -8.05 13.59
N TYR A 87 8.61 -7.13 13.64
CA TYR A 87 9.54 -7.04 14.76
C TYR A 87 10.09 -5.63 14.92
N LEU A 88 10.73 -5.39 16.07
CA LEU A 88 11.67 -4.29 16.29
C LEU A 88 12.95 -4.83 16.93
N LEU A 89 14.00 -4.02 16.96
CA LEU A 89 15.27 -4.35 17.61
C LEU A 89 15.51 -3.44 18.82
N THR A 90 16.21 -3.93 19.83
CA THR A 90 16.60 -3.13 21.00
C THR A 90 17.94 -3.58 21.59
N ASN A 91 18.64 -2.65 22.27
CA ASN A 91 19.89 -2.94 22.99
C ASN A 91 19.66 -3.68 24.31
N LEU A 92 18.42 -3.79 24.75
CA LEU A 92 18.08 -4.44 26.00
C LEU A 92 18.17 -5.96 25.85
N SER A 93 18.60 -6.64 26.92
CA SER A 93 18.61 -8.10 26.98
C SER A 93 17.19 -8.67 27.14
N PRO A 94 16.94 -9.94 26.74
CA PRO A 94 15.66 -10.60 26.99
C PRO A 94 15.26 -10.57 28.47
N ILE A 95 16.21 -10.74 29.39
CA ILE A 95 15.98 -10.73 30.84
C ILE A 95 15.49 -9.35 31.34
N GLU A 96 15.99 -8.26 30.76
CA GLU A 96 15.50 -6.91 31.08
C GLU A 96 14.09 -6.70 30.54
N LEU A 97 13.81 -7.15 29.32
CA LEU A 97 12.50 -7.03 28.68
C LEU A 97 11.43 -7.87 29.38
N GLU A 98 11.78 -9.05 29.90
CA GLU A 98 10.88 -9.92 30.67
C GLU A 98 10.38 -9.27 31.97
N LYS A 99 11.14 -8.33 32.54
CA LYS A 99 10.73 -7.57 33.73
C LYS A 99 9.69 -6.49 33.41
N MET A 100 9.49 -6.15 32.13
CA MET A 100 8.53 -5.15 31.71
C MET A 100 7.16 -5.80 31.49
N SER A 101 6.30 -5.76 32.51
CA SER A 101 4.98 -6.40 32.46
C SER A 101 4.14 -5.94 31.27
N ARG A 102 4.19 -4.65 30.89
CA ARG A 102 3.46 -4.11 29.71
C ARG A 102 3.98 -4.65 28.38
N VAL A 103 5.24 -5.08 28.29
CA VAL A 103 5.80 -5.71 27.08
C VAL A 103 5.33 -7.16 27.00
N VAL A 104 5.55 -7.95 28.07
CA VAL A 104 5.25 -9.38 28.08
C VAL A 104 3.75 -9.66 27.99
N SER A 105 2.92 -8.81 28.60
CA SER A 105 1.45 -8.91 28.54
C SER A 105 0.84 -8.23 27.31
N HIS A 106 1.64 -7.60 26.44
CA HIS A 106 1.11 -6.93 25.26
C HIS A 106 0.41 -7.95 24.35
N PRO A 107 -0.83 -7.71 23.91
CA PRO A 107 -1.61 -8.72 23.17
C PRO A 107 -0.93 -9.15 21.85
N GLY A 108 -0.22 -8.21 21.23
CA GLY A 108 0.55 -8.45 20.00
C GLY A 108 1.99 -8.92 20.23
N PHE A 109 2.47 -9.07 21.47
CA PHE A 109 3.78 -9.66 21.72
C PHE A 109 3.78 -11.16 21.40
N GLU A 110 4.88 -11.64 20.81
CA GLU A 110 5.07 -13.05 20.46
C GLU A 110 6.26 -13.66 21.21
N GLN A 111 7.46 -13.12 21.02
CA GLN A 111 8.69 -13.68 21.60
C GLN A 111 9.86 -12.69 21.52
N PHE A 112 10.90 -12.96 22.30
CA PHE A 112 12.22 -12.34 22.18
C PHE A 112 13.19 -13.29 21.48
N GLN A 113 14.03 -12.75 20.60
CA GLN A 113 15.09 -13.51 19.92
C GLN A 113 16.38 -12.70 19.97
N LEU A 114 17.47 -13.31 20.43
CA LEU A 114 18.78 -12.68 20.33
C LEU A 114 19.30 -12.85 18.90
N VAL A 115 19.66 -11.75 18.24
CA VAL A 115 20.17 -11.76 16.87
C VAL A 115 21.44 -10.94 16.75
N GLU A 116 22.29 -11.31 15.80
CA GLU A 116 23.48 -10.55 15.47
C GLU A 116 23.16 -9.50 14.40
N LYS A 117 23.64 -8.28 14.60
CA LYS A 117 23.54 -7.17 13.65
C LYS A 117 24.88 -6.48 13.54
N TYR A 118 25.18 -5.97 12.35
CA TYR A 118 26.38 -5.16 12.14
C TYR A 118 26.12 -3.73 12.62
N ASP A 119 26.99 -3.21 13.49
CA ASP A 119 27.02 -1.81 13.92
C ASP A 119 27.98 -1.03 13.01
N PRO A 120 27.47 -0.18 12.10
CA PRO A 120 28.31 0.56 11.17
C PRO A 120 29.18 1.64 11.83
N PHE A 121 28.83 2.11 13.03
CA PHE A 121 29.61 3.14 13.73
C PHE A 121 30.85 2.57 14.40
N GLN A 122 30.77 1.32 14.84
CA GLN A 122 31.85 0.64 15.56
C GLN A 122 32.55 -0.42 14.73
N ASP A 123 32.13 -0.63 13.48
CA ASP A 123 32.65 -1.63 12.55
C ASP A 123 32.74 -3.03 13.20
N ARG A 124 31.65 -3.45 13.84
CA ARG A 124 31.59 -4.74 14.53
C ARG A 124 30.19 -5.32 14.56
N THR A 125 30.12 -6.64 14.68
CA THR A 125 28.87 -7.33 14.98
C THR A 125 28.52 -7.15 16.46
N VAL A 126 27.28 -6.78 16.73
CA VAL A 126 26.70 -6.65 18.06
C VAL A 126 25.49 -7.57 18.21
N ALA A 127 25.30 -8.13 19.39
CA ALA A 127 24.08 -8.85 19.74
C ALA A 127 23.00 -7.85 20.16
N VAL A 128 21.83 -7.94 19.54
CA VAL A 128 20.64 -7.15 19.86
C VAL A 128 19.44 -8.06 20.06
N THR A 129 18.45 -7.61 20.83
CA THR A 129 17.22 -8.37 21.00
C THR A 129 16.19 -7.95 19.95
N LYS A 130 15.77 -8.92 19.14
CA LYS A 130 14.62 -8.84 18.25
C LYS A 130 13.34 -9.15 19.04
N VAL A 131 12.47 -8.16 19.16
CA VAL A 131 11.15 -8.31 19.77
C VAL A 131 10.15 -8.60 18.65
N VAL A 132 9.70 -9.85 18.56
CA VAL A 132 8.75 -10.30 17.53
C VAL A 132 7.32 -10.04 17.99
N ALA A 133 6.49 -9.59 17.06
CA ALA A 133 5.08 -9.33 17.28
C ALA A 133 4.19 -10.14 16.34
N LYS A 134 2.90 -10.22 16.68
CA LYS A 134 1.85 -10.92 15.91
C LYS A 134 1.27 -10.10 14.78
N ASP A 135 1.41 -8.78 14.85
CA ASP A 135 0.89 -7.85 13.85
C ASP A 135 1.71 -6.54 13.82
N PRO A 136 1.72 -5.80 12.70
CA PRO A 136 2.49 -4.56 12.57
C PRO A 136 2.08 -3.46 13.56
N LEU A 137 0.81 -3.40 13.95
CA LEU A 137 0.29 -2.36 14.84
C LEU A 137 0.80 -2.52 16.28
N ALA A 138 1.19 -3.73 16.66
CA ALA A 138 1.86 -4.00 17.92
C ALA A 138 3.31 -3.48 17.96
N ILE A 139 3.99 -3.41 16.81
CA ILE A 139 5.31 -2.78 16.71
C ILE A 139 5.20 -1.26 16.76
N GLY A 140 4.30 -0.70 15.95
CA GLY A 140 4.09 0.75 15.84
C GLY A 140 2.89 1.10 14.95
N GLY A 141 2.57 2.39 14.84
CA GLY A 141 1.47 2.88 13.99
C GLY A 141 0.19 3.26 14.74
N ARG A 142 0.11 2.91 16.03
CA ARG A 142 -0.84 3.56 16.96
C ARG A 142 -0.21 4.84 17.53
N PRO A 143 -1.00 5.84 17.94
CA PRO A 143 -0.47 7.05 18.56
C PRO A 143 0.35 6.80 19.82
N ARG A 144 -0.04 5.79 20.62
CA ARG A 144 0.66 5.32 21.83
C ARG A 144 0.35 3.85 22.10
N GLY A 145 1.16 3.25 22.98
CA GLY A 145 0.92 1.94 23.55
C GLY A 145 1.36 0.78 22.66
N SER A 146 2.17 1.05 21.63
CA SER A 146 2.87 0.01 20.87
C SER A 146 4.15 -0.40 21.59
N LEU A 147 4.73 -1.54 21.23
CA LEU A 147 5.98 -2.03 21.83
C LEU A 147 7.13 -1.02 21.67
N ARG A 148 7.17 -0.26 20.57
CA ARG A 148 8.12 0.83 20.35
C ARG A 148 8.05 1.92 21.41
N ASP A 149 6.86 2.21 21.93
CA ASP A 149 6.65 3.26 22.91
C ASP A 149 6.84 2.71 24.33
N ILE A 150 6.33 1.50 24.59
CA ILE A 150 6.36 0.86 25.90
C ILE A 150 7.79 0.57 26.36
N ILE A 151 8.67 0.07 25.48
CA ILE A 151 10.02 -0.38 25.87
C ILE A 151 10.84 0.79 26.45
N PRO A 152 10.97 1.96 25.79
CA PRO A 152 11.67 3.10 26.38
C PRO A 152 10.98 3.69 27.61
N GLU A 153 9.64 3.67 27.67
CA GLU A 153 8.88 4.18 28.82
C GLU A 153 9.09 3.35 30.09
N ASP A 154 9.18 2.03 29.96
CA ASP A 154 9.22 1.11 31.10
C ASP A 154 10.64 0.77 31.55
N TYR A 155 11.65 0.88 30.67
CA TYR A 155 13.03 0.54 31.03
C TYR A 155 13.57 1.30 32.26
N PRO A 156 13.37 2.62 32.41
CA PRO A 156 13.82 3.33 33.62
C PRO A 156 13.14 2.82 34.91
N LYS A 157 11.89 2.36 34.81
CA LYS A 157 11.09 1.92 35.97
C LYS A 157 11.60 0.61 36.58
N ILE A 158 12.26 -0.23 35.78
CA ILE A 158 12.87 -1.48 36.23
C ILE A 158 14.35 -1.31 36.64
N GLY A 159 14.82 -0.07 36.79
CA GLY A 159 16.20 0.24 37.18
C GLY A 159 17.19 0.22 36.01
N GLY A 160 16.72 0.47 34.78
CA GLY A 160 17.56 0.63 33.61
C GLY A 160 18.62 1.72 33.81
N LYS A 161 19.89 1.35 33.59
CA LYS A 161 21.05 2.25 33.81
C LYS A 161 21.49 2.99 32.56
N THR A 162 20.97 2.57 31.40
CA THR A 162 21.33 3.09 30.09
C THR A 162 20.09 3.62 29.38
N GLU A 163 20.28 4.26 28.24
CA GLU A 163 19.17 4.59 27.36
C GLU A 163 18.65 3.32 26.67
N ALA A 164 17.33 3.08 26.75
CA ALA A 164 16.67 2.05 25.96
C ALA A 164 16.51 2.54 24.52
N LYS A 165 17.25 1.94 23.60
CA LYS A 165 17.18 2.23 22.17
C LYS A 165 16.29 1.21 21.50
N VAL A 166 15.46 1.70 20.59
CA VAL A 166 14.58 0.89 19.75
C VAL A 166 14.87 1.24 18.29
N TRP A 167 15.16 0.23 17.49
CA TRP A 167 15.51 0.35 16.07
C TRP A 167 14.57 -0.45 15.19
N GLU A 168 14.56 -0.13 13.89
CA GLU A 168 13.72 -0.75 12.85
C GLU A 168 12.20 -0.70 13.16
N ALA A 169 11.76 0.07 14.17
CA ALA A 169 10.36 0.14 14.63
C ALA A 169 9.50 1.19 13.92
N ALA A 170 10.03 1.83 12.88
CA ALA A 170 9.33 2.82 12.06
C ALA A 170 9.31 2.44 10.57
N ILE A 171 9.66 1.19 10.26
CA ILE A 171 9.62 0.63 8.90
C ILE A 171 8.27 -0.05 8.70
N LYS A 172 7.60 0.18 7.57
CA LYS A 172 6.34 -0.51 7.28
C LYS A 172 6.61 -2.01 7.14
N TYR A 173 5.73 -2.84 7.68
CA TYR A 173 5.97 -4.29 7.73
C TYR A 173 6.30 -4.93 6.37
N TYR A 174 5.56 -4.59 5.31
CA TYR A 174 5.85 -5.13 3.99
C TYR A 174 7.24 -4.73 3.47
N GLN A 175 7.80 -3.59 3.91
CA GLN A 175 9.18 -3.20 3.58
C GLN A 175 10.18 -4.05 4.37
N CYS A 176 9.95 -4.29 5.67
CA CYS A 176 10.77 -5.22 6.45
C CYS A 176 10.79 -6.60 5.80
N TYR A 177 9.62 -7.08 5.37
CA TYR A 177 9.50 -8.35 4.65
C TYR A 177 10.34 -8.37 3.37
N ILE A 178 10.23 -7.34 2.52
CA ILE A 178 11.02 -7.20 1.29
C ILE A 178 12.52 -7.22 1.60
N TYR A 179 12.98 -6.48 2.60
CA TYR A 179 14.40 -6.39 2.97
C TYR A 179 14.94 -7.73 3.48
N ASP A 180 14.24 -8.35 4.43
CA ASP A 180 14.68 -9.62 5.03
C ASP A 180 14.65 -10.78 4.04
N ARG A 181 13.67 -10.79 3.13
CA ARG A 181 13.56 -11.80 2.07
C ARG A 181 14.37 -11.46 0.82
N GLN A 182 15.02 -10.29 0.80
CA GLN A 182 15.80 -9.78 -0.33
C GLN A 182 15.01 -9.80 -1.65
N LEU A 183 13.73 -9.43 -1.59
CA LEU A 183 12.89 -9.31 -2.78
C LEU A 183 13.19 -7.99 -3.49
N ALA A 184 13.09 -8.01 -4.82
CA ALA A 184 13.38 -6.88 -5.68
C ALA A 184 12.10 -6.46 -6.43
N PRO A 185 11.41 -5.40 -5.99
CA PRO A 185 10.31 -4.81 -6.74
C PRO A 185 10.76 -4.47 -8.17
N GLY A 186 9.90 -4.72 -9.15
CA GLY A 186 10.19 -4.55 -10.58
C GLY A 186 10.85 -5.76 -11.25
N MET A 187 11.28 -6.77 -10.49
CA MET A 187 11.89 -7.97 -11.06
C MET A 187 10.89 -9.09 -11.31
N LEU A 188 11.29 -10.07 -12.14
CA LEU A 188 10.50 -11.25 -12.48
C LEU A 188 10.55 -12.30 -11.37
N TYR A 189 9.37 -12.83 -11.04
CA TYR A 189 9.16 -13.91 -10.11
C TYR A 189 8.17 -14.93 -10.65
N GLU A 190 8.29 -16.16 -10.18
CA GLU A 190 7.34 -17.23 -10.41
C GLU A 190 6.95 -17.90 -9.10
N ILE A 191 5.79 -18.56 -9.10
CA ILE A 191 5.31 -19.32 -7.94
C ILE A 191 5.52 -20.80 -8.24
N GLN A 192 6.49 -21.42 -7.57
CA GLN A 192 6.74 -22.86 -7.66
C GLN A 192 6.52 -23.51 -6.31
N ASN A 193 5.65 -24.53 -6.26
CA ASN A 193 5.30 -25.22 -5.01
C ASN A 193 4.88 -24.25 -3.89
N ASN A 194 4.10 -23.23 -4.26
CA ASN A 194 3.66 -22.13 -3.40
C ASN A 194 4.79 -21.20 -2.88
N ASN A 195 6.03 -21.36 -3.33
CA ASN A 195 7.13 -20.48 -3.00
C ASN A 195 7.34 -19.44 -4.10
N LEU A 196 7.59 -18.21 -3.69
CA LEU A 196 7.97 -17.13 -4.60
C LEU A 196 9.47 -17.23 -4.92
N ILE A 197 9.80 -17.44 -6.19
CA ILE A 197 11.17 -17.64 -6.68
C ILE A 197 11.50 -16.57 -7.72
N GLN A 198 12.66 -15.94 -7.60
CA GLN A 198 13.12 -14.96 -8.58
C GLN A 198 13.55 -15.66 -9.87
N VAL A 199 13.03 -15.19 -10.99
CA VAL A 199 13.34 -15.72 -12.32
C VAL A 199 14.54 -14.98 -12.89
N LYS A 200 15.42 -15.73 -13.56
CA LYS A 200 16.54 -15.17 -14.32
C LYS A 200 16.20 -15.18 -15.79
N ASP A 201 16.38 -14.04 -16.44
CA ASP A 201 16.35 -13.96 -17.89
C ASP A 201 17.78 -14.21 -18.40
N GLU A 202 17.97 -15.22 -19.24
CA GLU A 202 19.32 -15.65 -19.64
C GLU A 202 20.08 -14.58 -20.43
N ALA A 203 19.38 -13.82 -21.27
CA ALA A 203 19.98 -12.78 -22.08
C ALA A 203 20.40 -11.58 -21.22
N SER A 204 19.52 -11.11 -20.33
CA SER A 204 19.84 -10.06 -19.36
C SER A 204 20.94 -10.52 -18.39
N ASP A 205 20.93 -11.77 -17.92
CA ASP A 205 21.99 -12.30 -17.03
C ASP A 205 23.35 -12.35 -17.72
N GLN A 206 23.39 -12.63 -19.02
CA GLN A 206 24.63 -12.58 -19.80
C GLN A 206 25.15 -11.13 -19.88
N MET A 207 24.28 -10.17 -20.18
CA MET A 207 24.65 -8.75 -20.20
C MET A 207 25.11 -8.24 -18.83
N VAL A 208 24.43 -8.63 -17.74
CA VAL A 208 24.82 -8.30 -16.36
C VAL A 208 26.21 -8.82 -16.04
N LYS A 209 26.55 -10.05 -16.46
CA LYS A 209 27.91 -10.60 -16.28
C LYS A 209 28.96 -9.79 -17.04
N GLU A 210 28.66 -9.37 -18.27
CA GLU A 210 29.54 -8.53 -19.07
C GLU A 210 29.78 -7.18 -18.39
N ILE A 211 28.73 -6.52 -17.90
CA ILE A 211 28.84 -5.28 -17.13
C ILE A 211 29.71 -5.50 -15.90
N CYS A 212 29.42 -6.51 -15.09
CA CYS A 212 30.19 -6.81 -13.88
C CYS A 212 31.67 -7.11 -14.18
N SER A 213 31.98 -7.70 -15.34
CA SER A 213 33.37 -7.98 -15.75
C SER A 213 34.21 -6.72 -15.98
N LEU A 214 33.58 -5.56 -16.20
CA LEU A 214 34.26 -4.27 -16.35
C LEU A 214 34.74 -3.70 -15.00
N PHE A 215 34.25 -4.24 -13.87
CA PHE A 215 34.49 -3.71 -12.53
C PHE A 215 35.27 -4.67 -11.63
N THR A 216 36.01 -5.64 -12.19
CA THR A 216 36.69 -6.70 -11.41
C THR A 216 37.72 -6.20 -10.40
N THR A 217 38.17 -4.95 -10.52
CA THR A 217 39.11 -4.31 -9.57
C THR A 217 38.42 -3.67 -8.36
N GLU A 218 37.10 -3.55 -8.39
CA GLU A 218 36.33 -2.89 -7.33
C GLU A 218 36.21 -3.77 -6.06
N PRO A 219 36.02 -3.16 -4.88
CA PRO A 219 35.73 -3.90 -3.66
C PRO A 219 34.47 -4.77 -3.80
N LYS A 220 34.44 -5.91 -3.10
CA LYS A 220 33.30 -6.86 -3.12
C LYS A 220 31.95 -6.20 -2.82
N GLU A 221 31.94 -5.21 -1.92
CA GLU A 221 30.73 -4.48 -1.57
C GLU A 221 30.21 -3.64 -2.75
N ALA A 222 31.11 -2.97 -3.47
CA ALA A 222 30.77 -2.22 -4.66
C ALA A 222 30.27 -3.15 -5.77
N LEU A 223 30.91 -4.32 -5.98
CA LEU A 223 30.47 -5.32 -6.94
C LEU A 223 29.04 -5.82 -6.70
N ARG A 224 28.64 -6.03 -5.43
CA ARG A 224 27.26 -6.42 -5.09
C ARG A 224 26.24 -5.36 -5.50
N ASN A 225 26.58 -4.09 -5.26
CA ASN A 225 25.73 -2.98 -5.67
C ASN A 225 25.66 -2.91 -7.21
N ILE A 226 26.81 -2.94 -7.90
CA ILE A 226 26.90 -2.92 -9.36
C ILE A 226 26.03 -4.02 -9.98
N GLU A 227 26.13 -5.25 -9.49
CA GLU A 227 25.28 -6.35 -9.99
C GLU A 227 23.78 -6.06 -9.79
N THR A 228 23.41 -5.53 -8.61
CA THR A 228 22.01 -5.19 -8.31
C THR A 228 21.47 -4.13 -9.27
N TRP A 229 22.24 -3.05 -9.50
CA TRP A 229 21.87 -1.98 -10.42
C TRP A 229 21.84 -2.47 -11.87
N ALA A 230 22.84 -3.25 -12.30
CA ALA A 230 22.89 -3.83 -13.65
C ALA A 230 21.64 -4.69 -13.90
N ARG A 231 21.24 -5.54 -12.94
CA ARG A 231 20.02 -6.34 -13.08
C ARG A 231 18.77 -5.46 -13.25
N LEU A 232 18.63 -4.40 -12.45
CA LEU A 232 17.47 -3.51 -12.54
C LEU A 232 17.41 -2.73 -13.87
N LEU A 233 18.55 -2.48 -14.50
CA LEU A 233 18.64 -1.72 -15.76
C LEU A 233 18.52 -2.61 -17.00
N GLU A 234 19.04 -3.83 -16.96
CA GLU A 234 19.09 -4.74 -18.11
C GLU A 234 17.87 -5.66 -18.23
N TYR A 235 17.11 -5.85 -17.16
CA TYR A 235 15.92 -6.70 -17.21
C TYR A 235 14.79 -6.05 -18.01
N PRO A 236 14.06 -6.83 -18.83
CA PRO A 236 13.03 -6.29 -19.69
C PRO A 236 11.85 -5.74 -18.89
N VAL A 237 11.33 -4.60 -19.34
CA VAL A 237 10.10 -4.00 -18.80
C VAL A 237 8.95 -4.25 -19.79
N PRO A 238 7.87 -4.94 -19.39
CA PRO A 238 6.74 -5.21 -20.26
C PRO A 238 5.86 -3.97 -20.39
N ASN A 239 4.95 -4.04 -21.36
CA ASN A 239 3.89 -3.06 -21.47
C ASN A 239 2.87 -3.29 -20.35
N PHE A 240 2.75 -2.34 -19.42
CA PHE A 240 1.72 -2.39 -18.39
C PHE A 240 0.39 -1.90 -18.94
N ARG A 241 -0.60 -2.81 -19.04
CA ARG A 241 -1.98 -2.42 -19.35
C ARG A 241 -2.52 -1.50 -18.26
N ARG A 242 -2.98 -0.31 -18.63
CA ARG A 242 -3.39 0.72 -17.67
C ARG A 242 -4.48 1.61 -18.25
N VAL A 243 -5.22 2.26 -17.37
CA VAL A 243 -6.24 3.25 -17.74
C VAL A 243 -5.99 4.56 -17.00
N ALA A 244 -6.01 5.66 -17.73
CA ALA A 244 -6.09 6.99 -17.14
C ALA A 244 -7.56 7.39 -17.00
N LEU A 245 -7.92 7.91 -15.82
CA LEU A 245 -9.29 8.32 -15.49
C LEU A 245 -9.30 9.74 -14.94
N ASP A 246 -10.26 10.52 -15.40
CA ASP A 246 -10.48 11.91 -15.00
C ASP A 246 -11.99 12.18 -14.90
N ILE A 247 -12.42 12.99 -13.92
CA ILE A 247 -13.85 13.25 -13.65
C ILE A 247 -14.16 14.74 -13.66
N GLU A 248 -15.38 15.08 -14.08
CA GLU A 248 -15.91 16.43 -13.94
C GLU A 248 -17.15 16.42 -13.06
N VAL A 249 -17.10 17.19 -11.98
CA VAL A 249 -18.18 17.29 -11.00
C VAL A 249 -18.93 18.60 -11.19
N PHE A 250 -20.26 18.54 -11.13
CA PHE A 250 -21.07 19.75 -11.16
C PHE A 250 -20.67 20.68 -10.00
N THR A 251 -20.41 21.94 -10.33
CA THR A 251 -20.07 22.96 -9.32
C THR A 251 -21.04 24.13 -9.45
N PRO A 252 -21.87 24.43 -8.44
CA PRO A 252 -22.72 25.60 -8.48
C PRO A 252 -21.88 26.88 -8.40
N THR A 253 -22.33 27.92 -9.11
CA THR A 253 -21.75 29.26 -8.98
C THR A 253 -22.10 29.83 -7.62
N ILE A 254 -21.11 30.33 -6.90
CA ILE A 254 -21.29 31.00 -5.60
C ILE A 254 -20.72 32.42 -5.65
N GLU A 255 -21.27 33.32 -4.83
CA GLU A 255 -20.76 34.69 -4.71
C GLU A 255 -19.81 34.79 -3.51
N ILE A 256 -18.58 35.24 -3.76
CA ILE A 256 -17.57 35.53 -2.75
C ILE A 256 -17.07 36.96 -2.99
N GLU A 257 -17.17 37.82 -1.98
CA GLU A 257 -16.73 39.22 -2.06
C GLU A 257 -17.28 39.98 -3.30
N GLY A 258 -18.55 39.74 -3.65
CA GLY A 258 -19.18 40.38 -4.81
C GLY A 258 -18.80 39.79 -6.16
N LYS A 259 -18.04 38.68 -6.20
CA LYS A 259 -17.64 37.98 -7.43
C LYS A 259 -18.25 36.59 -7.49
N LEU A 260 -18.87 36.29 -8.63
CA LEU A 260 -19.31 34.94 -8.96
C LEU A 260 -18.08 34.06 -9.26
N THR A 261 -17.93 32.98 -8.51
CA THR A 261 -16.81 32.05 -8.64
C THR A 261 -17.29 30.60 -8.51
N PHE A 262 -16.42 29.66 -8.88
CA PHE A 262 -16.58 28.23 -8.66
C PHE A 262 -15.63 27.81 -7.54
N ARG A 263 -16.10 26.89 -6.69
CA ARG A 263 -15.29 26.29 -5.63
C ARG A 263 -15.14 24.80 -5.90
N VAL A 264 -13.91 24.29 -5.83
CA VAL A 264 -13.67 22.85 -5.91
C VAL A 264 -14.50 22.16 -4.81
N PRO A 265 -15.37 21.18 -5.16
CA PRO A 265 -16.22 20.51 -4.18
C PRO A 265 -15.42 19.66 -3.20
N ASP A 266 -15.91 19.49 -1.96
CA ASP A 266 -15.28 18.59 -0.98
C ASP A 266 -15.59 17.12 -1.34
N PRO A 267 -14.60 16.29 -1.68
CA PRO A 267 -14.83 14.90 -2.07
C PRO A 267 -15.32 14.01 -0.90
N ARG A 268 -15.19 14.46 0.36
CA ARG A 268 -15.73 13.73 1.53
C ARG A 268 -17.22 13.97 1.71
N GLU A 269 -17.71 15.15 1.34
CA GLU A 269 -19.14 15.45 1.32
C GLU A 269 -19.79 14.92 0.05
N ALA A 270 -19.09 14.99 -1.09
CA ALA A 270 -19.55 14.54 -2.41
C ALA A 270 -20.97 15.05 -2.75
N ALA A 271 -21.26 16.31 -2.41
CA ALA A 271 -22.60 16.89 -2.45
C ALA A 271 -23.15 17.13 -3.87
N TYR A 272 -22.32 17.01 -4.90
CA TYR A 272 -22.69 17.30 -6.28
C TYR A 272 -22.36 16.14 -7.21
N GLN A 273 -23.13 16.06 -8.29
CA GLN A 273 -23.09 14.94 -9.20
C GLN A 273 -21.84 14.94 -10.07
N ILE A 274 -21.29 13.74 -10.30
CA ILE A 274 -20.34 13.48 -11.38
C ILE A 274 -21.08 13.63 -12.70
N THR A 275 -20.63 14.57 -13.52
CA THR A 275 -21.28 14.91 -14.80
C THR A 275 -20.60 14.26 -16.00
N CYS A 276 -19.31 14.00 -15.88
CA CYS A 276 -18.50 13.43 -16.95
C CYS A 276 -17.37 12.59 -16.35
N VAL A 277 -17.02 11.51 -17.03
CA VAL A 277 -15.80 10.74 -16.74
C VAL A 277 -15.09 10.44 -18.05
N SER A 278 -13.85 10.87 -18.15
CA SER A 278 -12.97 10.62 -19.28
C SER A 278 -12.07 9.43 -18.99
N ILE A 279 -11.96 8.52 -19.96
CA ILE A 279 -11.24 7.25 -19.86
C ILE A 279 -10.29 7.14 -21.04
N SER A 280 -9.01 6.90 -20.75
CA SER A 280 -7.96 6.71 -21.75
C SER A 280 -7.12 5.48 -21.42
N GLY A 281 -7.35 4.39 -22.16
CA GLY A 281 -6.68 3.10 -21.99
C GLY A 281 -5.39 2.99 -22.79
N SER A 282 -4.40 2.27 -22.25
CA SER A 282 -3.14 1.98 -22.96
C SER A 282 -3.31 1.08 -24.19
N ASN A 283 -4.47 0.42 -24.32
CA ASN A 283 -4.88 -0.35 -25.49
C ASN A 283 -5.47 0.53 -26.62
N GLY A 284 -5.47 1.86 -26.45
CA GLY A 284 -6.04 2.81 -27.41
C GLY A 284 -7.50 3.18 -27.15
N GLU A 285 -8.14 2.63 -26.12
CA GLU A 285 -9.51 3.00 -25.74
C GLU A 285 -9.57 4.48 -25.34
N LYS A 286 -10.50 5.24 -25.94
CA LYS A 286 -10.80 6.61 -25.56
C LYS A 286 -12.32 6.77 -25.45
N ARG A 287 -12.79 6.96 -24.22
CA ARG A 287 -14.21 6.98 -23.88
C ARG A 287 -14.57 8.15 -22.98
N VAL A 288 -15.77 8.68 -23.16
CA VAL A 288 -16.35 9.71 -22.29
C VAL A 288 -17.73 9.26 -21.82
N LEU A 289 -17.90 9.09 -20.52
CA LEU A 289 -19.18 8.75 -19.90
C LEU A 289 -19.86 10.05 -19.46
N LEU A 290 -21.06 10.33 -19.95
CA LEU A 290 -21.75 11.60 -19.73
C LEU A 290 -23.08 11.41 -19.01
N LEU A 291 -23.31 12.17 -17.94
CA LEU A 291 -24.60 12.20 -17.25
C LEU A 291 -25.60 13.09 -18.00
N LYS A 292 -26.78 12.56 -18.34
CA LYS A 292 -27.90 13.38 -18.83
C LYS A 292 -28.47 14.20 -17.68
N ARG A 293 -28.56 15.52 -17.88
CA ARG A 293 -29.09 16.47 -16.90
C ARG A 293 -30.40 17.09 -17.38
N ALA A 294 -31.37 17.18 -16.48
CA ALA A 294 -32.65 17.79 -16.78
C ALA A 294 -32.47 19.25 -17.26
N GLY A 295 -33.12 19.60 -18.37
CA GLY A 295 -33.06 20.95 -18.94
C GLY A 295 -31.76 21.29 -19.69
N VAL A 296 -30.78 20.39 -19.75
CA VAL A 296 -29.53 20.60 -20.50
C VAL A 296 -29.63 19.89 -21.85
N ARG A 297 -29.56 20.65 -22.94
CA ARG A 297 -29.56 20.11 -24.31
C ARG A 297 -28.16 19.64 -24.70
N GLU A 298 -28.11 18.67 -25.61
CA GLU A 298 -26.86 18.23 -26.21
C GLU A 298 -26.15 19.37 -26.97
N GLY A 299 -24.84 19.44 -26.79
CA GLY A 299 -23.98 20.43 -27.47
C GLY A 299 -23.77 20.08 -28.94
N LYS A 300 -23.25 21.04 -29.73
CA LYS A 300 -22.93 20.84 -31.14
C LYS A 300 -21.45 20.51 -31.40
N SER A 301 -20.64 20.47 -30.34
CA SER A 301 -19.21 20.22 -30.43
C SER A 301 -18.95 18.81 -30.93
N LYS A 302 -18.06 18.67 -31.91
CA LYS A 302 -17.62 17.38 -32.43
C LYS A 302 -16.36 16.95 -31.68
N LEU A 303 -16.38 15.76 -31.10
CA LEU A 303 -15.19 15.13 -30.54
C LEU A 303 -14.34 14.52 -31.66
N PRO A 304 -13.04 14.23 -31.40
CA PRO A 304 -12.21 13.47 -32.31
C PRO A 304 -12.86 12.13 -32.71
N PRO A 305 -12.60 11.60 -33.92
CA PRO A 305 -13.29 10.40 -34.44
C PRO A 305 -12.99 9.14 -33.65
N ASP A 306 -11.86 9.11 -32.96
CA ASP A 306 -11.35 8.00 -32.15
C ASP A 306 -11.83 8.04 -30.69
N VAL A 307 -12.67 9.03 -30.33
CA VAL A 307 -13.27 9.14 -29.00
C VAL A 307 -14.73 8.71 -29.08
N SER A 308 -15.10 7.70 -28.32
CA SER A 308 -16.51 7.31 -28.16
C SER A 308 -17.11 7.94 -26.90
N PHE A 309 -18.42 8.18 -26.89
CA PHE A 309 -19.13 8.70 -25.72
C PHE A 309 -20.40 7.91 -25.46
N GLU A 310 -20.79 7.84 -24.20
CA GLU A 310 -21.97 7.11 -23.75
C GLU A 310 -22.75 7.98 -22.76
N TYR A 311 -24.07 8.08 -22.97
CA TYR A 311 -24.94 8.87 -22.10
C TYR A 311 -25.65 7.99 -21.08
N PHE A 312 -25.60 8.41 -19.82
CA PHE A 312 -26.26 7.74 -18.70
C PHE A 312 -27.42 8.59 -18.18
N ASP A 313 -28.56 7.94 -17.92
CA ASP A 313 -29.77 8.62 -17.40
C ASP A 313 -29.71 8.87 -15.88
N SER A 314 -28.77 8.24 -15.17
CA SER A 314 -28.52 8.44 -13.74
C SER A 314 -27.05 8.33 -13.41
N GLU A 315 -26.63 9.04 -12.36
CA GLU A 315 -25.25 9.03 -11.87
C GLU A 315 -24.84 7.64 -11.35
N GLU A 316 -25.76 6.92 -10.72
CA GLU A 316 -25.55 5.54 -10.27
C GLU A 316 -25.05 4.64 -11.40
N LYS A 317 -25.71 4.68 -12.58
CA LYS A 317 -25.31 3.86 -13.72
C LYS A 317 -23.96 4.28 -14.29
N LEU A 318 -23.68 5.58 -14.31
CA LEU A 318 -22.39 6.12 -14.73
C LEU A 318 -21.28 5.61 -13.81
N VAL A 319 -21.47 5.68 -12.48
CA VAL A 319 -20.51 5.20 -11.49
C VAL A 319 -20.32 3.69 -11.54
N LEU A 320 -21.39 2.91 -11.80
CA LEU A 320 -21.27 1.47 -12.01
C LEU A 320 -20.40 1.13 -13.22
N GLU A 321 -20.54 1.87 -14.33
CA GLU A 321 -19.67 1.68 -15.49
C GLU A 321 -18.21 2.06 -15.18
N VAL A 322 -17.99 3.11 -14.39
CA VAL A 322 -16.64 3.44 -13.88
C VAL A 322 -16.06 2.27 -13.09
N PHE A 323 -16.80 1.66 -12.17
CA PHE A 323 -16.32 0.50 -11.43
C PHE A 323 -16.02 -0.70 -12.33
N ARG A 324 -16.82 -0.92 -13.38
CA ARG A 324 -16.54 -1.97 -14.37
C ARG A 324 -15.17 -1.73 -15.04
N VAL A 325 -14.93 -0.50 -15.50
CA VAL A 325 -13.64 -0.12 -16.11
C VAL A 325 -12.49 -0.31 -15.12
N LEU A 326 -12.64 0.15 -13.87
CA LEU A 326 -11.60 0.01 -12.83
C LEU A 326 -11.29 -1.47 -12.51
N GLN A 327 -12.24 -2.40 -12.69
CA GLN A 327 -12.01 -3.83 -12.50
C GLN A 327 -11.31 -4.49 -13.68
N GLU A 328 -11.38 -3.91 -14.88
CA GLU A 328 -10.79 -4.49 -16.09
C GLU A 328 -9.30 -4.17 -16.24
N TYR A 329 -8.82 -3.09 -15.60
CA TYR A 329 -7.44 -2.61 -15.73
C TYR A 329 -6.65 -2.85 -14.44
N PRO A 330 -5.43 -3.42 -14.53
CA PRO A 330 -4.60 -3.69 -13.36
C PRO A 330 -3.96 -2.42 -12.77
N PHE A 331 -3.79 -1.37 -13.57
CA PHE A 331 -3.24 -0.08 -13.13
C PHE A 331 -4.18 1.05 -13.53
N VAL A 332 -4.46 1.92 -12.57
CA VAL A 332 -5.27 3.13 -12.75
C VAL A 332 -4.37 4.33 -12.49
N VAL A 333 -4.42 5.30 -13.41
CA VAL A 333 -3.65 6.54 -13.34
C VAL A 333 -4.65 7.70 -13.25
N THR A 334 -4.47 8.57 -12.28
CA THR A 334 -5.30 9.78 -12.10
C THR A 334 -4.40 11.01 -11.91
N PHE A 335 -4.99 12.20 -11.97
CA PHE A 335 -4.32 13.43 -11.60
C PHE A 335 -5.20 14.26 -10.66
N ASN A 336 -4.88 14.18 -9.36
CA ASN A 336 -5.65 14.70 -8.23
C ASN A 336 -7.10 14.17 -8.19
#